data_AF-A0A7Y1YTS4-F1
#
_entry.id   AF-A0A7Y1YTS4-F1
#
_cell.length_a   1.000
_cell.length_b   1.000
_cell.length_c   1.000
_cell.angle_alpha   90.00
_cell.angle_beta   90.00
_cell.angle_gamma   90.00
#
_symmetry.space_group_name_H-M   'P 1'
#
loop_
_entity.id
_entity.type
_entity.pdbx_description
1 polymer ?
#
loop_
_entity_poly.entity_id
_entity_poly.type
_entity_poly.pdbx_seq_one_letter_code
_entity_poly.pdbx_strand_id
1 'polypeptide(L)'
;MRFLHLIFLVWGLVQSVKAQEQIFIDNVSVINLVDGKTVIKDVAIDRGLISQVGTDLQPDENVLILDGSQRFLMPGLIDAHIHLFQSGGLYTRPDAIDLTAYRPYEDEIQWLRSHAQDLLKRYLRCGITSVMDIGGPMSNYAIRDENLEDVAAASLFVTGPLISTYQPAAFDIEDPPIIKVNSAQEAIDLVQKQLPLKPDFIKIWYIVLPGQSAESTYEIVKATIEESHRNNLRVAVHATQLNTAKYALKAGADVLVHSVQDHRVDDDFIALFKKNNAVYIPTLIVGANYGKVFTATLPLSKYDFKYSHPTPLGSTHDLKHLENGNLLKQARESEKAFAEQDARQKKIMAENLKILQDNNIEIATGTDAGNVGTFHASSYYKEMAAMQEAGLSNAEILKASTMGGAAAVGKSDSLGTIEPGKIADLVVLRKNPLEDLEALHQIELIIKNGKIIAPDTVVKLSPEDLVQQQLNGYNARDINAFLAPYSDDFEIYNFPDELTQKGKANIKPGYAKMFENTPELHCEIINRISFGNTVIDQERVTGFGENDPLEALAIYKIEDGKIAKVYFIRKE
;
A
#
# COMPACT_ATOMS: atom_id res chain seq x y z
N MET A 1 11.02 -7.76 -44.15
CA MET A 1 11.35 -7.39 -42.76
C MET A 1 10.06 -7.06 -42.02
N ARG A 2 9.51 -8.03 -41.28
CA ARG A 2 8.37 -7.86 -40.38
C ARG A 2 8.72 -8.66 -39.12
N PHE A 3 8.85 -7.97 -37.99
CA PHE A 3 9.02 -8.57 -36.67
C PHE A 3 7.68 -9.19 -36.25
N LEU A 4 7.61 -10.52 -36.16
CA LEU A 4 6.50 -11.22 -35.52
C LEU A 4 6.78 -11.28 -34.01
N HIS A 5 5.90 -10.71 -33.21
CA HIS A 5 5.86 -10.92 -31.77
C HIS A 5 5.46 -12.37 -31.49
N LEU A 6 6.34 -13.14 -30.83
CA LEU A 6 6.03 -14.49 -30.36
C LEU A 6 5.32 -14.36 -29.00
N ILE A 7 4.00 -14.52 -29.02
CA ILE A 7 3.19 -14.81 -27.82
C ILE A 7 3.38 -16.30 -27.52
N PHE A 8 3.94 -16.64 -26.36
CA PHE A 8 4.01 -18.02 -25.89
C PHE A 8 2.63 -18.48 -25.43
N LEU A 9 1.96 -19.24 -26.29
CA LEU A 9 0.79 -20.05 -25.98
C LEU A 9 1.24 -21.27 -25.17
N VAL A 10 0.94 -21.26 -23.88
CA VAL A 10 0.75 -22.50 -23.12
C VAL A 10 -0.55 -23.11 -23.64
N TRP A 11 -0.48 -24.34 -24.16
CA TRP A 11 -1.50 -25.40 -24.00
C TRP A 11 -1.08 -26.64 -24.80
N GLY A 12 -1.09 -27.80 -24.13
CA GLY A 12 -1.13 -29.09 -24.81
C GLY A 12 -0.14 -30.15 -24.32
N LEU A 13 -0.28 -30.60 -23.06
CA LEU A 13 -0.18 -32.03 -22.73
C LEU A 13 -0.71 -32.23 -21.31
N VAL A 14 -1.87 -32.90 -21.24
CA VAL A 14 -2.45 -33.44 -20.02
C VAL A 14 -1.52 -34.55 -19.53
N GLN A 15 -0.49 -34.19 -18.79
CA GLN A 15 0.07 -35.06 -17.78
C GLN A 15 -0.63 -34.71 -16.46
N SER A 16 -1.00 -35.75 -15.72
CA SER A 16 -1.69 -35.66 -14.44
C SER A 16 -1.12 -34.51 -13.59
N VAL A 17 -1.96 -33.56 -13.23
CA VAL A 17 -1.64 -32.49 -12.28
C VAL A 17 -1.43 -33.16 -10.91
N LYS A 18 -0.25 -33.74 -10.68
CA LYS A 18 0.34 -33.69 -9.35
C LYS A 18 0.59 -32.21 -9.11
N ALA A 19 0.13 -31.70 -7.98
CA ALA A 19 0.43 -30.35 -7.54
C ALA A 19 1.93 -30.10 -7.76
N GLN A 20 2.27 -29.02 -8.44
CA GLN A 20 3.64 -28.68 -8.80
C GLN A 20 4.36 -28.23 -7.53
N GLU A 21 4.79 -29.20 -6.73
CA GLU A 21 5.35 -28.99 -5.39
C GLU A 21 6.83 -28.60 -5.44
N GLN A 22 7.49 -28.82 -6.58
CA GLN A 22 8.92 -28.57 -6.76
C GLN A 22 9.20 -27.62 -7.93
N ILE A 23 10.05 -26.63 -7.68
CA ILE A 23 10.55 -25.65 -8.67
C ILE A 23 12.07 -25.60 -8.57
N PHE A 24 12.73 -25.54 -9.71
CA PHE A 24 14.17 -25.31 -9.82
C PHE A 24 14.41 -24.08 -10.69
N ILE A 25 15.08 -23.07 -10.15
CA ILE A 25 15.48 -21.88 -10.89
C ILE A 25 16.96 -22.03 -11.22
N ASP A 26 17.26 -22.18 -12.50
CA ASP A 26 18.61 -22.41 -13.01
C ASP A 26 19.30 -21.08 -13.33
N ASN A 27 20.58 -20.93 -12.95
CA ASN A 27 21.45 -19.84 -13.42
C ASN A 27 20.88 -18.40 -13.23
N VAL A 28 20.32 -18.09 -12.05
CA VAL A 28 19.72 -16.77 -11.76
C VAL A 28 20.66 -15.86 -10.97
N SER A 29 20.60 -14.55 -11.22
CA SER A 29 21.36 -13.56 -10.44
C SER A 29 20.66 -13.29 -9.10
N VAL A 30 21.04 -14.03 -8.07
CA VAL A 30 20.53 -13.85 -6.71
C VAL A 30 21.09 -12.56 -6.11
N ILE A 31 20.19 -11.72 -5.59
CA ILE A 31 20.55 -10.48 -4.89
C ILE A 31 20.89 -10.81 -3.44
N ASN A 32 22.15 -10.63 -3.06
CA ASN A 32 22.58 -10.72 -1.68
C ASN A 32 22.36 -9.37 -0.99
N LEU A 33 21.37 -9.34 -0.09
CA LEU A 33 20.95 -8.14 0.63
C LEU A 33 21.91 -7.71 1.74
N VAL A 34 22.86 -8.58 2.13
CA VAL A 34 23.83 -8.28 3.19
C VAL A 34 25.01 -7.46 2.66
N ASP A 35 25.54 -7.80 1.49
CA ASP A 35 26.70 -7.13 0.90
C ASP A 35 26.36 -6.26 -0.34
N GLY A 36 25.09 -6.24 -0.76
CA GLY A 36 24.61 -5.40 -1.86
C GLY A 36 25.12 -5.83 -3.23
N LYS A 37 25.35 -7.14 -3.43
CA LYS A 37 25.88 -7.70 -4.68
C LYS A 37 24.96 -8.74 -5.29
N THR A 38 25.19 -9.05 -6.55
CA THR A 38 24.54 -10.16 -7.24
C THR A 38 25.51 -11.33 -7.42
N VAL A 39 24.98 -12.55 -7.27
CA VAL A 39 25.75 -13.78 -7.49
C VAL A 39 24.87 -14.75 -8.27
N ILE A 40 25.44 -15.36 -9.32
CA ILE A 40 24.74 -16.38 -10.09
C ILE A 40 24.63 -17.66 -9.25
N LYS A 41 23.40 -18.17 -9.12
CA LYS A 41 23.06 -19.36 -8.34
C LYS A 41 21.93 -20.16 -8.99
N ASP A 42 21.83 -21.40 -8.56
CA ASP A 42 20.68 -22.25 -8.73
C ASP A 42 19.88 -22.27 -7.43
N VAL A 43 18.55 -22.27 -7.53
CA VAL A 43 17.64 -22.25 -6.37
C VAL A 43 16.60 -23.35 -6.53
N ALA A 44 16.61 -24.31 -5.61
CA ALA A 44 15.61 -25.37 -5.54
C ALA A 44 14.56 -25.02 -4.46
N ILE A 45 13.30 -25.29 -4.79
CA ILE A 45 12.13 -25.05 -3.94
C ILE A 45 11.35 -26.36 -3.86
N ASP A 46 11.00 -26.79 -2.65
CA ASP A 46 10.19 -27.98 -2.38
C ASP A 46 9.10 -27.62 -1.35
N ARG A 47 7.84 -27.90 -1.69
CA ARG A 47 6.67 -27.72 -0.80
C ARG A 47 6.60 -26.33 -0.15
N GLY A 48 6.86 -25.30 -0.96
CA GLY A 48 6.79 -23.91 -0.50
C GLY A 48 8.02 -23.39 0.24
N LEU A 49 9.04 -24.22 0.44
CA LEU A 49 10.28 -23.85 1.09
C LEU A 49 11.44 -23.86 0.11
N ILE A 50 12.39 -22.95 0.30
CA ILE A 50 13.68 -23.01 -0.38
C ILE A 50 14.43 -24.23 0.18
N SER A 51 14.72 -25.21 -0.67
CA SER A 51 15.39 -26.45 -0.24
C SER A 51 16.91 -26.35 -0.40
N GLN A 52 17.39 -25.71 -1.47
CA GLN A 52 18.82 -25.53 -1.74
C GLN A 52 19.10 -24.21 -2.48
N VAL A 53 20.27 -23.64 -2.22
CA VAL A 53 20.82 -22.48 -2.94
C VAL A 53 22.30 -22.76 -3.18
N GLY A 54 22.73 -22.78 -4.44
CA GLY A 54 24.06 -23.27 -4.77
C GLY A 54 24.51 -22.92 -6.18
N THR A 55 25.59 -23.56 -6.63
CA THR A 55 26.04 -23.53 -8.03
C THR A 55 26.15 -24.97 -8.49
N ASP A 56 25.84 -25.21 -9.76
CA ASP A 56 25.88 -26.54 -10.39
C ASP A 56 24.97 -27.56 -9.67
N LEU A 57 23.86 -27.08 -9.08
CA LEU A 57 22.89 -27.95 -8.44
C LEU A 57 22.22 -28.83 -9.49
N GLN A 58 21.94 -30.08 -9.13
CA GLN A 58 21.25 -31.00 -10.03
C GLN A 58 19.75 -31.00 -9.70
N PRO A 59 18.86 -30.68 -10.66
CA PRO A 59 17.43 -30.74 -10.44
C PRO A 59 16.97 -32.19 -10.19
N ASP A 60 15.98 -32.36 -9.32
CA ASP A 60 15.31 -33.64 -9.10
C ASP A 60 14.53 -34.10 -10.36
N GLU A 61 14.24 -35.40 -10.46
CA GLU A 61 13.44 -35.93 -11.56
C GLU A 61 12.00 -35.38 -11.53
N ASN A 62 11.53 -34.80 -12.64
CA ASN A 62 10.18 -34.21 -12.82
C ASN A 62 9.93 -32.88 -12.07
N VAL A 63 10.96 -32.06 -11.87
CA VAL A 63 10.82 -30.68 -11.37
C VAL A 63 10.46 -29.68 -12.49
N LEU A 64 9.76 -28.59 -12.15
CA LEU A 64 9.63 -27.45 -13.06
C LEU A 64 10.95 -26.66 -13.08
N ILE A 65 11.58 -26.60 -14.24
CA ILE A 65 12.80 -25.79 -14.42
C ILE A 65 12.42 -24.43 -14.99
N LEU A 66 12.83 -23.36 -14.29
CA LEU A 66 12.76 -21.98 -14.74
C LEU A 66 14.17 -21.52 -15.15
N ASP A 67 14.32 -21.05 -16.38
CA ASP A 67 15.57 -20.41 -16.83
C ASP A 67 15.69 -19.02 -16.21
N GLY A 68 16.61 -18.86 -15.27
CA GLY A 68 16.93 -17.62 -14.58
C GLY A 68 17.98 -16.77 -15.29
N SER A 69 18.47 -17.20 -16.45
CA SER A 69 19.51 -16.48 -17.19
C SER A 69 19.07 -15.06 -17.50
N GLN A 70 19.96 -14.09 -17.21
CA GLN A 70 19.68 -12.65 -17.38
C GLN A 70 18.47 -12.15 -16.56
N ARG A 71 18.13 -12.83 -15.46
CA ARG A 71 17.15 -12.38 -14.48
C ARG A 71 17.78 -12.20 -13.12
N PHE A 72 17.10 -11.41 -12.30
CA PHE A 72 17.47 -11.16 -10.91
C PHE A 72 16.43 -11.78 -9.99
N LEU A 73 16.88 -12.40 -8.90
CA LEU A 73 16.02 -13.01 -7.88
C LEU A 73 16.26 -12.34 -6.54
N MET A 74 15.17 -11.91 -5.89
CA MET A 74 15.20 -11.38 -4.52
C MET A 74 14.06 -11.95 -3.68
N PRO A 75 14.16 -11.89 -2.33
CA PRO A 75 13.02 -12.15 -1.46
C PRO A 75 11.86 -11.21 -1.78
N GLY A 76 10.64 -11.67 -1.51
CA GLY A 76 9.44 -10.85 -1.56
C GLY A 76 9.55 -9.63 -0.64
N LEU A 77 9.01 -8.51 -1.09
CA LEU A 77 8.96 -7.28 -0.31
C LEU A 77 7.96 -7.43 0.85
N ILE A 78 8.18 -6.69 1.92
CA ILE A 78 7.32 -6.68 3.10
C ILE A 78 6.95 -5.23 3.43
N ASP A 79 5.65 -4.92 3.43
CA ASP A 79 5.16 -3.65 3.96
C ASP A 79 4.93 -3.76 5.46
N ALA A 80 5.88 -3.25 6.23
CA ALA A 80 5.92 -3.42 7.67
C ALA A 80 4.94 -2.50 8.42
N HIS A 81 4.15 -1.66 7.74
CA HIS A 81 3.12 -0.87 8.40
C HIS A 81 2.02 -0.47 7.42
N ILE A 82 0.84 -1.06 7.57
CA ILE A 82 -0.39 -0.68 6.86
C ILE A 82 -1.57 -0.60 7.84
N HIS A 83 -2.72 -0.11 7.38
CA HIS A 83 -4.00 -0.11 8.08
C HIS A 83 -5.14 -0.57 7.19
N LEU A 84 -5.65 -1.79 7.37
CA LEU A 84 -6.78 -2.31 6.57
C LEU A 84 -8.15 -1.74 6.99
N PHE A 85 -8.20 -0.98 8.09
CA PHE A 85 -9.39 -0.23 8.49
C PHE A 85 -9.45 1.18 7.88
N GLN A 86 -8.54 1.50 6.95
CA GLN A 86 -8.51 2.77 6.26
C GLN A 86 -8.21 2.55 4.77
N SER A 87 -8.78 3.33 3.84
CA SER A 87 -8.71 3.04 2.38
C SER A 87 -7.60 3.77 1.63
N GLY A 88 -7.03 4.81 2.24
CA GLY A 88 -6.17 5.80 1.59
C GLY A 88 -6.93 6.96 0.96
N GLY A 89 -8.25 6.90 0.92
CA GLY A 89 -9.12 7.92 0.33
C GLY A 89 -9.37 9.13 1.22
N LEU A 90 -10.12 10.11 0.68
CA LEU A 90 -10.45 11.36 1.37
C LEU A 90 -11.32 11.14 2.62
N TYR A 91 -12.24 10.18 2.56
CA TYR A 91 -13.26 9.93 3.60
C TYR A 91 -12.80 9.01 4.73
N THR A 92 -11.58 8.48 4.65
CA THR A 92 -11.16 7.36 5.50
C THR A 92 -10.86 7.73 6.96
N ARG A 93 -10.80 9.02 7.29
CA ARG A 93 -10.37 9.55 8.60
C ARG A 93 -11.29 10.68 9.06
N PRO A 94 -12.48 10.35 9.62
CA PRO A 94 -13.41 11.35 10.12
C PRO A 94 -12.85 12.20 11.27
N ASP A 95 -11.81 11.71 11.96
CA ASP A 95 -11.09 12.45 13.00
C ASP A 95 -10.05 13.45 12.44
N ALA A 96 -9.66 13.34 11.17
CA ALA A 96 -8.74 14.26 10.52
C ALA A 96 -9.48 15.38 9.76
N ILE A 97 -10.51 15.00 8.99
CA ILE A 97 -11.46 15.92 8.38
C ILE A 97 -12.85 15.29 8.45
N ASP A 98 -13.80 15.98 9.07
CA ASP A 98 -15.16 15.46 9.20
C ASP A 98 -15.94 15.71 7.91
N LEU A 99 -16.08 14.65 7.10
CA LEU A 99 -16.86 14.62 5.87
C LEU A 99 -18.05 13.66 5.97
N THR A 100 -18.46 13.29 7.18
CA THR A 100 -19.52 12.31 7.43
C THR A 100 -20.89 12.73 6.89
N ALA A 101 -21.10 14.05 6.70
CA ALA A 101 -22.28 14.60 6.03
C ALA A 101 -22.35 14.29 4.52
N TYR A 102 -21.20 14.01 3.88
CA TYR A 102 -21.12 13.65 2.46
C TYR A 102 -21.05 12.14 2.26
N ARG A 103 -20.31 11.45 3.14
CA ARG A 103 -20.20 9.99 3.13
C ARG A 103 -20.17 9.48 4.57
N PRO A 104 -21.20 8.76 5.03
CA PRO A 104 -21.19 8.10 6.33
C PRO A 104 -19.94 7.25 6.54
N TYR A 105 -19.40 7.24 7.75
CA TYR A 105 -18.19 6.48 8.05
C TYR A 105 -18.44 4.96 7.99
N GLU A 106 -19.67 4.53 8.27
CA GLU A 106 -20.12 3.15 8.15
C GLU A 106 -19.97 2.61 6.71
N ASP A 107 -20.19 3.45 5.70
CA ASP A 107 -20.01 3.08 4.29
C ASP A 107 -18.53 2.81 3.98
N GLU A 108 -17.62 3.56 4.61
CA GLU A 108 -16.18 3.32 4.49
C GLU A 108 -15.77 2.02 5.18
N ILE A 109 -16.25 1.77 6.40
CA ILE A 109 -16.00 0.53 7.13
C ILE A 109 -16.51 -0.68 6.32
N GLN A 110 -17.71 -0.60 5.75
CA GLN A 110 -18.29 -1.66 4.94
C GLN A 110 -17.50 -1.88 3.65
N TRP A 111 -17.09 -0.80 2.98
CA TRP A 111 -16.26 -0.87 1.78
C TRP A 111 -14.94 -1.59 2.09
N LEU A 112 -14.24 -1.22 3.17
CA LEU A 112 -12.98 -1.85 3.55
C LEU A 112 -13.12 -3.34 3.85
N ARG A 113 -14.15 -3.72 4.61
CA ARG A 113 -14.43 -5.14 4.92
C ARG A 113 -14.66 -5.96 3.65
N SER A 114 -15.39 -5.41 2.67
CA SER A 114 -15.69 -6.10 1.41
C SER A 114 -14.52 -6.12 0.42
N HIS A 115 -13.53 -5.24 0.58
CA HIS A 115 -12.41 -5.08 -0.37
C HIS A 115 -11.05 -5.50 0.21
N ALA A 116 -10.95 -5.91 1.48
CA ALA A 116 -9.69 -6.30 2.11
C ALA A 116 -8.88 -7.33 1.31
N GLN A 117 -9.58 -8.34 0.75
CA GLN A 117 -8.98 -9.35 -0.14
C GLN A 117 -8.38 -8.75 -1.42
N ASP A 118 -9.10 -7.81 -2.05
CA ASP A 118 -8.60 -7.11 -3.24
C ASP A 118 -7.39 -6.22 -2.90
N LEU A 119 -7.41 -5.54 -1.75
CA LEU A 119 -6.29 -4.74 -1.27
C LEU A 119 -5.02 -5.60 -1.08
N LEU A 120 -5.13 -6.76 -0.43
CA LEU A 120 -4.00 -7.68 -0.25
C LEU A 120 -3.48 -8.26 -1.58
N LYS A 121 -4.36 -8.47 -2.56
CA LYS A 121 -4.00 -8.86 -3.94
C LYS A 121 -3.18 -7.79 -4.64
N ARG A 122 -3.50 -6.51 -4.41
CA ARG A 122 -2.74 -5.39 -4.99
C ARG A 122 -1.32 -5.30 -4.43
N TYR A 123 -1.12 -5.60 -3.14
CA TYR A 123 0.21 -5.73 -2.55
C TYR A 123 1.01 -6.84 -3.25
N LEU A 124 0.42 -8.03 -3.39
CA LEU A 124 1.10 -9.14 -4.05
C LEU A 124 1.46 -8.79 -5.50
N ARG A 125 0.56 -8.14 -6.25
CA ARG A 125 0.83 -7.65 -7.61
C ARG A 125 2.04 -6.71 -7.70
N CYS A 126 2.40 -6.05 -6.60
CA CYS A 126 3.57 -5.19 -6.48
C CYS A 126 4.83 -5.92 -5.98
N GLY A 127 4.82 -7.26 -5.89
CA GLY A 127 5.91 -8.04 -5.32
C GLY A 127 6.01 -7.97 -3.79
N ILE A 128 5.01 -7.37 -3.13
CA ILE A 128 4.90 -7.30 -1.67
C ILE A 128 4.19 -8.56 -1.22
N THR A 129 4.94 -9.55 -0.75
CA THR A 129 4.42 -10.87 -0.41
C THR A 129 3.88 -10.95 1.00
N SER A 130 4.26 -10.03 1.88
CA SER A 130 3.73 -9.93 3.24
C SER A 130 3.43 -8.49 3.63
N VAL A 131 2.44 -8.28 4.49
CA VAL A 131 2.10 -6.99 5.06
C VAL A 131 1.82 -7.11 6.56
N MET A 132 2.12 -6.05 7.29
CA MET A 132 1.87 -5.94 8.73
C MET A 132 0.81 -4.86 8.97
N ASP A 133 -0.41 -5.27 9.30
CA ASP A 133 -1.51 -4.39 9.69
C ASP A 133 -1.40 -4.07 11.19
N ILE A 134 -0.76 -2.93 11.50
CA ILE A 134 -0.40 -2.54 12.87
C ILE A 134 -1.49 -1.66 13.49
N GLY A 135 -2.74 -1.99 13.25
CA GLY A 135 -3.85 -1.36 13.94
C GLY A 135 -5.15 -1.46 13.18
N GLY A 136 -6.21 -1.86 13.86
CA GLY A 136 -7.55 -1.95 13.30
C GLY A 136 -8.54 -2.52 14.30
N PRO A 137 -9.84 -2.58 13.98
CA PRO A 137 -10.85 -3.12 14.88
C PRO A 137 -10.63 -4.62 15.17
N MET A 138 -11.35 -5.18 16.16
CA MET A 138 -11.27 -6.63 16.45
C MET A 138 -11.67 -7.47 15.23
N SER A 139 -12.56 -6.95 14.38
CA SER A 139 -12.94 -7.61 13.12
C SER A 139 -11.76 -7.83 12.15
N ASN A 140 -10.63 -7.14 12.27
CA ASN A 140 -9.46 -7.39 11.39
C ASN A 140 -8.82 -8.77 11.60
N TYR A 141 -8.98 -9.40 12.77
CA TYR A 141 -8.50 -10.76 12.97
C TYR A 141 -9.22 -11.77 12.06
N ALA A 142 -10.51 -11.54 11.79
CA ALA A 142 -11.25 -12.38 10.84
C ALA A 142 -10.70 -12.23 9.41
N ILE A 143 -10.33 -11.01 9.00
CA ILE A 143 -9.68 -10.76 7.71
C ILE A 143 -8.39 -11.60 7.62
N ARG A 144 -7.54 -11.60 8.64
CA ARG A 144 -6.34 -12.46 8.66
C ARG A 144 -6.69 -13.94 8.53
N ASP A 145 -7.60 -14.43 9.36
CA ASP A 145 -7.93 -15.86 9.43
C ASP A 145 -8.51 -16.37 8.11
N GLU A 146 -9.31 -15.54 7.41
CA GLU A 146 -9.84 -15.82 6.07
C GLU A 146 -8.77 -15.78 4.97
N ASN A 147 -7.62 -15.14 5.21
CA ASN A 147 -6.52 -14.97 4.25
C ASN A 147 -5.40 -16.02 4.38
N LEU A 148 -5.38 -16.85 5.44
CA LEU A 148 -4.24 -17.72 5.74
C LEU A 148 -3.82 -18.66 4.59
N GLU A 149 -4.77 -19.10 3.77
CA GLU A 149 -4.55 -20.03 2.67
C GLU A 149 -4.58 -19.39 1.27
N ASP A 150 -4.88 -18.08 1.16
CA ASP A 150 -4.94 -17.40 -0.14
C ASP A 150 -3.52 -17.04 -0.65
N VAL A 151 -2.95 -17.97 -1.41
CA VAL A 151 -1.67 -17.79 -2.11
C VAL A 151 -1.70 -16.72 -3.19
N ALA A 152 -2.88 -16.26 -3.61
CA ALA A 152 -3.02 -15.15 -4.55
C ALA A 152 -3.06 -13.78 -3.84
N ALA A 153 -2.88 -13.72 -2.52
CA ALA A 153 -2.81 -12.49 -1.75
C ALA A 153 -1.49 -12.38 -0.96
N ALA A 154 -1.15 -11.18 -0.50
CA ALA A 154 -0.06 -10.99 0.44
C ALA A 154 -0.41 -11.62 1.80
N SER A 155 0.57 -12.27 2.45
CA SER A 155 0.39 -12.78 3.81
C SER A 155 0.17 -11.62 4.78
N LEU A 156 -0.82 -11.74 5.66
CA LEU A 156 -1.24 -10.67 6.56
C LEU A 156 -0.88 -11.04 8.01
N PHE A 157 -0.20 -10.12 8.70
CA PHE A 157 0.02 -10.20 10.14
C PHE A 157 -0.69 -9.04 10.84
N VAL A 158 -1.39 -9.29 11.94
CA VAL A 158 -2.36 -8.33 12.51
C VAL A 158 -2.15 -8.12 14.00
N THR A 159 -2.25 -6.86 14.44
CA THR A 159 -2.28 -6.52 15.88
C THR A 159 -3.66 -6.50 16.51
N GLY A 160 -4.71 -6.12 15.78
CA GLY A 160 -6.01 -5.73 16.34
C GLY A 160 -6.03 -4.29 16.87
N PRO A 161 -6.98 -3.94 17.78
CA PRO A 161 -7.17 -2.55 18.20
C PRO A 161 -5.99 -2.01 18.98
N LEU A 162 -5.64 -0.75 18.68
CA LEU A 162 -4.53 -0.07 19.32
C LEU A 162 -4.91 0.26 20.77
N ILE A 163 -4.04 -0.12 21.70
CA ILE A 163 -4.11 0.30 23.09
C ILE A 163 -3.58 1.74 23.15
N SER A 164 -4.37 2.69 23.62
CA SER A 164 -4.00 4.10 23.52
C SER A 164 -4.20 4.91 24.81
N THR A 165 -3.42 5.97 24.92
CA THR A 165 -3.61 7.05 25.90
C THR A 165 -4.66 8.08 25.46
N TYR A 166 -5.12 8.00 24.20
CA TYR A 166 -6.08 8.92 23.59
C TYR A 166 -6.98 8.21 22.58
N GLN A 167 -8.25 8.60 22.52
CA GLN A 167 -9.18 8.12 21.49
C GLN A 167 -9.93 9.32 20.90
N PRO A 168 -9.86 9.53 19.58
CA PRO A 168 -10.68 10.50 18.89
C PRO A 168 -12.16 10.20 19.08
N ALA A 169 -12.97 11.24 19.28
CA ALA A 169 -14.42 11.08 19.45
C ALA A 169 -15.08 10.39 18.24
N ALA A 170 -14.55 10.59 17.03
CA ALA A 170 -15.04 9.94 15.82
C ALA A 170 -14.85 8.41 15.80
N PHE A 171 -14.04 7.86 16.70
CA PHE A 171 -13.86 6.41 16.88
C PHE A 171 -14.56 5.89 18.14
N ASP A 172 -15.48 6.63 18.74
CA ASP A 172 -16.38 6.12 19.78
C ASP A 172 -17.54 5.33 19.13
N ILE A 173 -17.18 4.17 18.57
CA ILE A 173 -18.07 3.26 17.82
C ILE A 173 -18.01 1.85 18.43
N GLU A 174 -18.88 0.94 17.98
CA GLU A 174 -19.03 -0.40 18.56
C GLU A 174 -17.75 -1.26 18.51
N ASP A 175 -17.04 -1.26 17.38
CA ASP A 175 -15.79 -1.98 17.16
C ASP A 175 -14.67 -0.99 16.80
N PRO A 176 -14.15 -0.24 17.79
CA PRO A 176 -13.25 0.86 17.53
C PRO A 176 -11.83 0.35 17.20
N PRO A 177 -11.14 0.95 16.21
CA PRO A 177 -9.76 0.57 15.89
C PRO A 177 -8.76 1.03 16.97
N ILE A 178 -9.12 2.04 17.76
CA ILE A 178 -8.28 2.65 18.79
C ILE A 178 -9.08 2.71 20.08
N ILE A 179 -8.54 2.13 21.16
CA ILE A 179 -9.22 2.06 22.45
C ILE A 179 -8.39 2.80 23.49
N LYS A 180 -8.95 3.85 24.08
CA LYS A 180 -8.31 4.54 25.19
C LYS A 180 -8.39 3.70 26.46
N VAL A 181 -7.27 3.58 27.16
CA VAL A 181 -7.16 3.04 28.52
C VAL A 181 -6.65 4.11 29.48
N ASN A 182 -7.09 4.07 30.73
CA ASN A 182 -6.78 5.09 31.74
C ASN A 182 -5.87 4.58 32.87
N SER A 183 -5.55 3.28 32.88
CA SER A 183 -4.72 2.66 33.90
C SER A 183 -3.92 1.48 33.35
N ALA A 184 -2.86 1.09 34.07
CA ALA A 184 -2.08 -0.10 33.75
C ALA A 184 -2.95 -1.36 33.74
N GLN A 185 -3.94 -1.47 34.63
CA GLN A 185 -4.85 -2.62 34.68
C GLN A 185 -5.77 -2.66 33.45
N GLU A 186 -6.36 -1.54 33.05
CA GLU A 186 -7.17 -1.49 31.80
C GLU A 186 -6.34 -1.87 30.57
N ALA A 187 -5.06 -1.48 30.55
CA ALA A 187 -4.14 -1.84 29.48
C ALA A 187 -3.87 -3.35 29.44
N ILE A 188 -3.61 -3.96 30.61
CA ILE A 188 -3.46 -5.41 30.77
C ILE A 188 -4.74 -6.13 30.33
N ASP A 189 -5.91 -5.68 30.79
CA ASP A 189 -7.20 -6.27 30.47
C ASP A 189 -7.46 -6.24 28.96
N LEU A 190 -7.06 -5.16 28.28
CA LEU A 190 -7.20 -5.03 26.83
C LEU A 190 -6.22 -5.92 26.05
N VAL A 191 -4.99 -6.13 26.53
CA VAL A 191 -4.10 -7.17 25.97
C VAL A 191 -4.76 -8.54 26.11
N GLN A 192 -5.22 -8.88 27.32
CA GLN A 192 -5.85 -10.16 27.63
C GLN A 192 -7.11 -10.40 26.80
N LYS A 193 -7.91 -9.36 26.53
CA LYS A 193 -9.09 -9.43 25.66
C LYS A 193 -8.74 -9.81 24.22
N GLN A 194 -7.54 -9.45 23.74
CA GLN A 194 -7.10 -9.76 22.38
C GLN A 194 -6.54 -11.18 22.25
N LEU A 195 -5.95 -11.75 23.31
CA LEU A 195 -5.28 -13.06 23.26
C LEU A 195 -6.12 -14.22 22.66
N PRO A 196 -7.43 -14.36 22.93
CA PRO A 196 -8.24 -15.41 22.32
C PRO A 196 -8.31 -15.35 20.78
N LEU A 197 -8.08 -14.18 20.19
CA LEU A 197 -8.04 -13.94 18.75
C LEU A 197 -6.64 -14.17 18.15
N LYS A 198 -5.67 -14.59 18.99
CA LYS A 198 -4.30 -14.93 18.62
C LYS A 198 -3.59 -13.80 17.86
N PRO A 199 -3.46 -12.59 18.42
CA PRO A 199 -2.70 -11.51 17.79
C PRO A 199 -1.31 -11.96 17.36
N ASP A 200 -0.83 -11.44 16.23
CA ASP A 200 0.57 -11.61 15.84
C ASP A 200 1.47 -10.67 16.67
N PHE A 201 0.96 -9.49 17.03
CA PHE A 201 1.63 -8.47 17.83
C PHE A 201 0.62 -7.63 18.63
N ILE A 202 1.09 -6.79 19.54
CA ILE A 202 0.27 -5.75 20.18
C ILE A 202 0.73 -4.36 19.72
N LYS A 203 -0.22 -3.44 19.57
CA LYS A 203 0.06 -2.04 19.20
C LYS A 203 -0.31 -1.07 20.31
N ILE A 204 0.60 -0.15 20.61
CA ILE A 204 0.34 1.01 21.45
C ILE A 204 0.32 2.29 20.61
N TRP A 205 -0.75 3.08 20.73
CA TRP A 205 -0.83 4.44 20.21
C TRP A 205 -0.52 5.45 21.32
N TYR A 206 0.77 5.79 21.49
CA TYR A 206 1.26 6.59 22.61
C TYR A 206 1.25 8.07 22.27
N ILE A 207 0.12 8.72 22.53
CA ILE A 207 -0.11 10.14 22.29
C ILE A 207 0.04 10.92 23.59
N VAL A 208 0.88 11.96 23.57
CA VAL A 208 1.02 12.93 24.67
C VAL A 208 0.26 14.19 24.28
N LEU A 209 -0.85 14.46 24.96
CA LEU A 209 -1.68 15.64 24.70
C LEU A 209 -1.02 16.93 25.23
N PRO A 210 -1.38 18.12 24.69
CA PRO A 210 -0.93 19.39 25.25
C PRO A 210 -1.19 19.48 26.77
N GLY A 211 -0.14 19.81 27.53
CA GLY A 211 -0.21 19.88 29.00
C GLY A 211 -0.03 18.55 29.74
N GLN A 212 0.11 17.43 29.02
CA GLN A 212 0.55 16.15 29.58
C GLN A 212 2.06 15.95 29.37
N SER A 213 2.65 15.08 30.17
CA SER A 213 4.03 14.61 29.99
C SER A 213 4.00 13.13 29.58
N ALA A 214 5.05 12.64 28.92
CA ALA A 214 5.13 11.23 28.57
C ALA A 214 5.10 10.35 29.84
N GLU A 215 5.79 10.79 30.88
CA GLU A 215 5.91 10.13 32.18
C GLU A 215 4.55 9.85 32.84
N SER A 216 3.56 10.74 32.67
CA SER A 216 2.26 10.58 33.31
C SER A 216 1.47 9.36 32.85
N THR A 217 1.79 8.85 31.65
CA THR A 217 1.14 7.67 31.05
C THR A 217 2.13 6.54 30.79
N TYR A 218 3.37 6.66 31.26
CA TYR A 218 4.42 5.65 31.08
C TYR A 218 4.04 4.28 31.64
N GLU A 219 3.37 4.23 32.80
CA GLU A 219 2.98 2.95 33.42
C GLU A 219 1.95 2.18 32.58
N ILE A 220 1.11 2.87 31.79
CA ILE A 220 0.19 2.22 30.83
C ILE A 220 1.00 1.52 29.75
N VAL A 221 1.97 2.22 29.17
CA VAL A 221 2.83 1.72 28.08
C VAL A 221 3.67 0.54 28.56
N LYS A 222 4.29 0.69 29.73
CA LYS A 222 5.11 -0.35 30.36
C LYS A 222 4.29 -1.60 30.69
N ALA A 223 3.13 -1.44 31.34
CA ALA A 223 2.28 -2.58 31.69
C ALA A 223 1.79 -3.33 30.44
N THR A 224 1.46 -2.61 29.37
CA THR A 224 1.08 -3.21 28.09
C THR A 224 2.22 -4.05 27.50
N ILE A 225 3.44 -3.52 27.50
CA ILE A 225 4.62 -4.25 26.99
C ILE A 225 4.93 -5.47 27.84
N GLU A 226 4.97 -5.32 29.17
CA GLU A 226 5.24 -6.43 30.09
C GLU A 226 4.18 -7.53 30.00
N GLU A 227 2.91 -7.19 29.82
CA GLU A 227 1.84 -8.17 29.59
C GLU A 227 1.98 -8.88 28.24
N SER A 228 2.29 -8.13 27.18
CA SER A 228 2.48 -8.69 25.84
C SER A 228 3.66 -9.67 25.81
N HIS A 229 4.81 -9.28 26.38
CA HIS A 229 6.00 -10.11 26.49
C HIS A 229 5.76 -11.37 27.33
N ARG A 230 4.98 -11.28 28.42
CA ARG A 230 4.56 -12.46 29.21
C ARG A 230 3.76 -13.47 28.39
N ASN A 231 3.14 -13.03 27.29
CA ASN A 231 2.39 -13.86 26.35
C ASN A 231 3.16 -14.11 25.03
N ASN A 232 4.47 -13.83 24.99
CA ASN A 232 5.36 -14.00 23.83
C ASN A 232 4.94 -13.16 22.59
N LEU A 233 4.31 -12.01 22.81
CA LEU A 233 3.92 -11.08 21.76
C LEU A 233 4.87 -9.88 21.74
N ARG A 234 5.33 -9.51 20.55
CA ARG A 234 6.10 -8.27 20.36
C ARG A 234 5.16 -7.07 20.35
N VAL A 235 5.71 -5.90 20.68
CA VAL A 235 4.93 -4.66 20.76
C VAL A 235 5.49 -3.58 19.84
N ALA A 236 4.60 -3.09 18.97
CA ALA A 236 4.86 -1.91 18.16
C ALA A 236 4.31 -0.66 18.86
N VAL A 237 5.04 0.45 18.85
CA VAL A 237 4.65 1.69 19.54
C VAL A 237 4.73 2.88 18.59
N HIS A 238 3.62 3.61 18.44
CA HIS A 238 3.62 4.94 17.83
C HIS A 238 4.21 5.94 18.81
N ALA A 239 5.28 6.62 18.43
CA ALA A 239 5.83 7.74 19.20
C ALA A 239 6.64 8.69 18.32
N THR A 240 6.05 9.83 17.95
CA THR A 240 6.65 10.79 17.01
C THR A 240 7.50 11.87 17.67
N GLN A 241 7.48 11.96 19.00
CA GLN A 241 8.32 12.88 19.77
C GLN A 241 9.50 12.13 20.39
N LEU A 242 10.69 12.73 20.35
CA LEU A 242 11.93 12.07 20.84
C LEU A 242 11.79 11.58 22.28
N ASN A 243 11.22 12.39 23.18
CA ASN A 243 11.05 12.01 24.58
C ASN A 243 10.12 10.80 24.72
N THR A 244 8.94 10.85 24.10
CA THR A 244 7.95 9.75 24.09
C THR A 244 8.53 8.47 23.50
N ALA A 245 9.30 8.58 22.42
CA ALA A 245 9.97 7.45 21.78
C ALA A 245 11.03 6.81 22.67
N LYS A 246 11.82 7.62 23.40
CA LYS A 246 12.75 7.11 24.43
C LYS A 246 12.00 6.37 25.54
N TYR A 247 10.85 6.86 25.99
CA TYR A 247 10.05 6.17 26.99
C TYR A 247 9.50 4.84 26.48
N ALA A 248 9.02 4.78 25.25
CA ALA A 248 8.61 3.52 24.61
C ALA A 248 9.75 2.49 24.60
N LEU A 249 10.96 2.90 24.19
CA LEU A 249 12.12 2.01 24.19
C LEU A 249 12.57 1.63 25.61
N LYS A 250 12.56 2.56 26.58
CA LYS A 250 12.86 2.24 27.99
C LYS A 250 11.90 1.19 28.56
N ALA A 251 10.64 1.21 28.13
CA ALA A 251 9.63 0.22 28.50
C ALA A 251 9.79 -1.13 27.78
N GLY A 252 10.68 -1.23 26.79
CA GLY A 252 10.97 -2.47 26.08
C GLY A 252 10.28 -2.63 24.72
N ALA A 253 9.88 -1.54 24.06
CA ALA A 253 9.28 -1.63 22.73
C ALA A 253 10.18 -2.40 21.74
N ASP A 254 9.57 -3.31 20.97
CA ASP A 254 10.24 -4.14 19.96
C ASP A 254 10.28 -3.48 18.59
N VAL A 255 9.27 -2.66 18.30
CA VAL A 255 9.13 -1.92 17.05
C VAL A 255 8.69 -0.50 17.38
N LEU A 256 9.42 0.50 16.89
CA LEU A 256 9.01 1.89 16.93
C LEU A 256 8.51 2.29 15.54
N VAL A 257 7.28 2.79 15.47
CA VAL A 257 6.72 3.27 14.20
C VAL A 257 6.65 4.78 14.15
N HIS A 258 6.71 5.25 12.91
CA HIS A 258 6.85 6.62 12.48
C HIS A 258 8.16 7.26 12.93
N SER A 259 8.56 8.25 12.17
CA SER A 259 9.77 8.99 12.49
C SER A 259 9.60 9.93 13.67
N VAL A 260 10.66 10.06 14.46
CA VAL A 260 10.82 11.20 15.36
C VAL A 260 10.90 12.47 14.52
N GLN A 261 9.97 13.39 14.73
CA GLN A 261 9.73 14.54 13.84
C GLN A 261 9.97 15.90 14.50
N ASP A 262 10.18 15.93 15.82
CA ASP A 262 10.32 17.16 16.61
C ASP A 262 11.78 17.55 16.86
N HIS A 263 12.68 16.57 17.00
CA HIS A 263 14.10 16.79 17.28
C HIS A 263 14.99 15.80 16.52
N ARG A 264 16.26 16.17 16.36
CA ARG A 264 17.29 15.24 15.91
C ARG A 264 17.50 14.16 16.98
N VAL A 265 17.64 12.90 16.58
CA VAL A 265 17.94 11.79 17.50
C VAL A 265 19.35 11.91 18.09
N ASP A 266 19.51 11.42 19.32
CA ASP A 266 20.76 11.47 20.07
C ASP A 266 21.31 10.07 20.43
N ASP A 267 22.51 10.03 21.01
CA ASP A 267 23.21 8.78 21.30
C ASP A 267 22.45 7.90 22.31
N ASP A 268 21.72 8.51 23.25
CA ASP A 268 20.86 7.79 24.18
C ASP A 268 19.73 7.04 23.45
N PHE A 269 19.11 7.69 22.46
CA PHE A 269 18.09 7.07 21.64
C PHE A 269 18.62 5.89 20.84
N ILE A 270 19.80 6.04 20.24
CA ILE A 270 20.49 4.98 19.50
C ILE A 270 20.86 3.82 20.43
N ALA A 271 21.37 4.12 21.63
CA ALA A 271 21.72 3.11 22.63
C ALA A 271 20.49 2.30 23.08
N LEU A 272 19.33 2.95 23.23
CA LEU A 272 18.06 2.29 23.56
C LEU A 272 17.60 1.33 22.46
N PHE A 273 17.71 1.73 21.18
CA PHE A 273 17.42 0.83 20.06
C PHE A 273 18.30 -0.43 20.10
N LYS A 274 19.62 -0.24 20.26
CA LYS A 274 20.58 -1.35 20.32
C LYS A 274 20.32 -2.27 21.51
N LYS A 275 19.99 -1.70 22.67
CA LYS A 275 19.67 -2.47 23.89
C LYS A 275 18.47 -3.40 23.66
N ASN A 276 17.45 -2.93 22.96
CA ASN A 276 16.22 -3.69 22.75
C ASN A 276 16.26 -4.58 21.51
N ASN A 277 17.27 -4.41 20.64
CA ASN A 277 17.23 -4.94 19.27
C ASN A 277 15.94 -4.54 18.54
N ALA A 278 15.50 -3.29 18.75
CA ALA A 278 14.24 -2.81 18.24
C ALA A 278 14.33 -2.44 16.74
N VAL A 279 13.20 -2.53 16.04
CA VAL A 279 13.08 -2.16 14.63
C VAL A 279 12.47 -0.76 14.51
N TYR A 280 13.00 0.07 13.60
CA TYR A 280 12.47 1.40 13.30
C TYR A 280 11.74 1.41 11.95
N ILE A 281 10.51 1.92 11.93
CA ILE A 281 9.69 2.06 10.72
C ILE A 281 9.41 3.55 10.48
N PRO A 282 9.95 4.17 9.42
CA PRO A 282 10.00 5.64 9.32
C PRO A 282 8.70 6.31 8.85
N THR A 283 7.92 5.67 7.96
CA THR A 283 6.67 6.18 7.36
C THR A 283 6.76 7.65 6.94
N LEU A 284 7.73 7.98 6.07
CA LEU A 284 8.16 9.33 5.76
C LEU A 284 7.12 10.20 5.04
N ILE A 285 6.17 9.58 4.34
CA ILE A 285 5.28 10.31 3.41
C ILE A 285 3.93 10.72 4.00
N VAL A 286 3.54 10.17 5.15
CA VAL A 286 2.16 10.22 5.67
C VAL A 286 1.70 11.65 5.94
N GLY A 287 2.43 12.39 6.78
CA GLY A 287 2.06 13.76 7.17
C GLY A 287 1.97 14.70 5.97
N ALA A 288 2.91 14.58 5.03
CA ALA A 288 2.91 15.34 3.79
C ALA A 288 1.66 15.06 2.93
N ASN A 289 1.24 13.80 2.85
CA ASN A 289 0.10 13.38 2.02
C ASN A 289 -1.22 13.94 2.52
N TYR A 290 -1.44 13.99 3.85
CA TYR A 290 -2.60 14.68 4.44
C TYR A 290 -2.69 16.13 3.96
N GLY A 291 -1.62 16.91 4.15
CA GLY A 291 -1.59 18.31 3.73
C GLY A 291 -1.83 18.47 2.23
N LYS A 292 -1.26 17.58 1.41
CA LYS A 292 -1.43 17.62 -0.05
C LYS A 292 -2.84 17.23 -0.51
N VAL A 293 -3.50 16.28 0.13
CA VAL A 293 -4.91 15.96 -0.18
C VAL A 293 -5.81 17.11 0.23
N PHE A 294 -5.64 17.64 1.45
CA PHE A 294 -6.50 18.72 1.95
C PHE A 294 -6.33 20.03 1.18
N THR A 295 -5.15 20.27 0.60
CA THR A 295 -4.90 21.41 -0.30
C THR A 295 -5.15 21.06 -1.77
N ALA A 296 -5.52 19.81 -2.07
CA ALA A 296 -5.76 19.28 -3.41
C ALA A 296 -4.57 19.49 -4.37
N THR A 297 -3.37 19.22 -3.86
CA THR A 297 -2.06 19.29 -4.52
C THR A 297 -1.33 17.93 -4.53
N LEU A 298 -1.98 16.83 -4.13
CA LEU A 298 -1.37 15.48 -4.12
C LEU A 298 -0.89 15.07 -5.51
N PRO A 299 0.42 14.84 -5.72
CA PRO A 299 0.91 14.36 -6.99
C PRO A 299 0.60 12.86 -7.13
N LEU A 300 -0.23 12.53 -8.12
CA LEU A 300 -0.50 11.16 -8.55
C LEU A 300 0.49 10.75 -9.65
N SER A 301 1.06 9.57 -9.49
CA SER A 301 1.96 8.95 -10.46
C SER A 301 1.21 7.94 -11.33
N LYS A 302 1.81 7.56 -12.47
CA LYS A 302 1.33 6.44 -13.28
C LYS A 302 1.20 5.13 -12.48
N TYR A 303 1.95 4.97 -11.39
CA TYR A 303 1.91 3.79 -10.54
C TYR A 303 0.75 3.82 -9.55
N ASP A 304 0.31 5.00 -9.09
CA ASP A 304 -0.91 5.13 -8.29
C ASP A 304 -2.12 4.69 -9.13
N PHE A 305 -2.25 5.20 -10.36
CA PHE A 305 -3.32 4.77 -11.28
C PHE A 305 -3.27 3.27 -11.61
N LYS A 306 -2.07 2.68 -11.65
CA LYS A 306 -1.89 1.27 -12.04
C LYS A 306 -2.18 0.29 -10.89
N TYR A 307 -1.76 0.63 -9.67
CA TYR A 307 -1.72 -0.33 -8.56
C TYR A 307 -2.75 -0.05 -7.46
N SER A 308 -3.11 1.21 -7.21
CA SER A 308 -4.10 1.57 -6.19
C SER A 308 -5.51 1.13 -6.58
N HIS A 309 -6.38 0.94 -5.58
CA HIS A 309 -7.80 0.79 -5.84
C HIS A 309 -8.36 2.11 -6.42
N PRO A 310 -9.12 2.08 -7.53
CA PRO A 310 -9.57 3.30 -8.19
C PRO A 310 -10.53 4.15 -7.33
N THR A 311 -11.42 3.54 -6.54
CA THR A 311 -12.34 4.27 -5.64
C THR A 311 -11.64 5.22 -4.64
N PRO A 312 -10.78 4.75 -3.71
CA PRO A 312 -10.11 5.66 -2.78
C PRO A 312 -9.17 6.64 -3.49
N LEU A 313 -8.48 6.23 -4.56
CA LEU A 313 -7.66 7.12 -5.37
C LEU A 313 -8.47 8.30 -5.92
N GLY A 314 -9.63 8.00 -6.54
CA GLY A 314 -10.52 8.98 -7.14
C GLY A 314 -11.05 10.00 -6.13
N SER A 315 -11.38 9.53 -4.92
CA SER A 315 -11.95 10.38 -3.86
C SER A 315 -11.06 11.57 -3.46
N THR A 316 -9.75 11.52 -3.75
CA THR A 316 -8.84 12.63 -3.46
C THR A 316 -9.09 13.87 -4.33
N HIS A 317 -9.87 13.73 -5.41
CA HIS A 317 -10.30 14.84 -6.25
C HIS A 317 -11.59 15.52 -5.75
N ASP A 318 -12.37 14.86 -4.89
CA ASP A 318 -13.72 15.29 -4.52
C ASP A 318 -13.72 16.59 -3.71
N LEU A 319 -12.68 16.78 -2.86
CA LEU A 319 -12.64 17.88 -1.90
C LEU A 319 -12.86 19.26 -2.53
N LYS A 320 -12.36 19.48 -3.75
CA LYS A 320 -12.52 20.73 -4.52
C LYS A 320 -13.97 21.05 -4.92
N HIS A 321 -14.85 20.06 -4.89
CA HIS A 321 -16.20 20.11 -5.44
C HIS A 321 -17.28 19.92 -4.38
N LEU A 322 -16.90 19.63 -3.12
CA LEU A 322 -17.84 19.60 -2.00
C LEU A 322 -18.33 21.03 -1.70
N GLU A 323 -19.64 21.19 -1.50
CA GLU A 323 -20.31 22.48 -1.25
C GLU A 323 -19.85 23.22 0.03
N ASN A 324 -18.94 22.64 0.81
CA ASN A 324 -18.40 23.21 2.04
C ASN A 324 -17.28 24.23 1.77
N GLY A 325 -17.62 25.35 1.14
CA GLY A 325 -16.67 26.42 0.79
C GLY A 325 -15.77 26.92 1.94
N ASN A 326 -16.16 26.69 3.20
CA ASN A 326 -15.33 26.99 4.37
C ASN A 326 -14.14 26.04 4.55
N LEU A 327 -14.26 24.74 4.26
CA LEU A 327 -13.17 23.78 4.42
C LEU A 327 -12.07 24.01 3.38
N LEU A 328 -12.44 24.20 2.12
CA LEU A 328 -11.50 24.56 1.06
C LEU A 328 -10.83 25.91 1.31
N LYS A 329 -11.59 26.90 1.81
CA LYS A 329 -11.05 28.20 2.19
C LYS A 329 -10.02 28.06 3.31
N GLN A 330 -10.34 27.32 4.38
CA GLN A 330 -9.41 27.06 5.49
C GLN A 330 -8.17 26.28 5.03
N ALA A 331 -8.34 25.29 4.16
CA ALA A 331 -7.22 24.51 3.61
C ALA A 331 -6.27 25.39 2.79
N ARG A 332 -6.80 26.27 1.93
CA ARG A 332 -6.01 27.25 1.16
C ARG A 332 -5.33 28.27 2.07
N GLU A 333 -6.04 28.78 3.07
CA GLU A 333 -5.47 29.73 4.06
C GLU A 333 -4.35 29.09 4.89
N SER A 334 -4.40 27.77 5.09
CA SER A 334 -3.42 27.01 5.87
C SER A 334 -2.31 26.38 5.02
N GLU A 335 -2.42 26.36 3.68
CA GLU A 335 -1.50 25.66 2.76
C GLU A 335 -0.04 26.02 3.03
N LYS A 336 0.25 27.31 3.18
CA LYS A 336 1.62 27.78 3.47
C LYS A 336 2.14 27.27 4.81
N ALA A 337 1.31 27.31 5.86
CA ALA A 337 1.70 26.84 7.19
C ALA A 337 1.92 25.32 7.20
N PHE A 338 1.07 24.56 6.50
CA PHE A 338 1.26 23.12 6.30
C PHE A 338 2.57 22.83 5.56
N ALA A 339 2.85 23.53 4.46
CA ALA A 339 4.08 23.33 3.69
C ALA A 339 5.35 23.66 4.50
N GLU A 340 5.34 24.73 5.30
CA GLU A 340 6.46 25.08 6.18
C GLU A 340 6.68 24.04 7.29
N GLN A 341 5.60 23.55 7.90
CA GLN A 341 5.68 22.49 8.90
C GLN A 341 6.19 21.17 8.29
N ASP A 342 5.64 20.77 7.15
CA ASP A 342 6.03 19.56 6.42
C ASP A 342 7.50 19.61 6.02
N ALA A 343 7.97 20.72 5.46
CA ALA A 343 9.38 20.89 5.10
C ALA A 343 10.32 20.74 6.30
N ARG A 344 9.93 21.29 7.46
CA ARG A 344 10.68 21.15 8.71
C ARG A 344 10.72 19.69 9.19
N GLN A 345 9.56 19.04 9.25
CA GLN A 345 9.43 17.66 9.73
C GLN A 345 10.14 16.69 8.79
N LYS A 346 9.91 16.79 7.46
CA LYS A 346 10.58 15.98 6.44
C LYS A 346 12.10 16.03 6.58
N LYS A 347 12.67 17.23 6.81
CA LYS A 347 14.11 17.38 7.02
C LYS A 347 14.60 16.62 8.25
N ILE A 348 13.93 16.79 9.40
CA ILE A 348 14.29 16.12 10.65
C ILE A 348 14.16 14.60 10.50
N MET A 349 13.07 14.12 9.90
CA MET A 349 12.80 12.69 9.72
C MET A 349 13.84 12.04 8.79
N ALA A 350 14.22 12.71 7.69
CA ALA A 350 15.25 12.23 6.78
C ALA A 350 16.63 12.17 7.46
N GLU A 351 17.03 13.22 8.18
CA GLU A 351 18.28 13.24 8.94
C GLU A 351 18.30 12.12 10.00
N ASN A 352 17.21 11.94 10.73
CA ASN A 352 17.06 10.91 11.75
C ASN A 352 17.15 9.50 11.17
N LEU A 353 16.46 9.23 10.06
CA LEU A 353 16.54 7.94 9.37
C LEU A 353 17.99 7.63 8.97
N LYS A 354 18.69 8.60 8.38
CA LYS A 354 20.09 8.41 7.98
C LYS A 354 21.01 8.15 9.17
N ILE A 355 20.82 8.86 10.28
CA ILE A 355 21.60 8.65 11.52
C ILE A 355 21.40 7.23 12.07
N LEU A 356 20.15 6.76 12.11
CA LEU A 356 19.82 5.42 12.60
C LEU A 356 20.42 4.34 11.69
N GLN A 357 20.31 4.53 10.37
CA GLN A 357 20.93 3.65 9.38
C GLN A 357 22.46 3.59 9.55
N ASP A 358 23.14 4.74 9.67
CA ASP A 358 24.60 4.83 9.86
C ASP A 358 25.07 4.20 11.18
N ASN A 359 24.17 4.05 12.14
CA ASN A 359 24.43 3.41 13.43
C ASN A 359 24.04 1.93 13.46
N ASN A 360 23.69 1.34 12.32
CA ASN A 360 23.25 -0.05 12.16
C ASN A 360 22.01 -0.39 13.02
N ILE A 361 21.08 0.56 13.14
CA ILE A 361 19.74 0.24 13.68
C ILE A 361 18.95 -0.51 12.60
N GLU A 362 18.21 -1.53 13.00
CA GLU A 362 17.37 -2.30 12.06
C GLU A 362 16.21 -1.42 11.56
N ILE A 363 16.17 -1.16 10.26
CA ILE A 363 15.14 -0.35 9.60
C ILE A 363 14.21 -1.28 8.83
N ALA A 364 12.91 -1.06 8.90
CA ALA A 364 11.94 -1.71 8.02
C ALA A 364 11.17 -0.68 7.20
N THR A 365 10.94 -0.98 5.92
CA THR A 365 10.07 -0.15 5.07
C THR A 365 8.61 -0.37 5.47
N GLY A 366 7.91 0.71 5.82
CA GLY A 366 6.48 0.67 6.11
C GLY A 366 5.82 1.98 5.66
N THR A 367 4.61 1.88 5.13
CA THR A 367 3.96 3.01 4.44
C THR A 367 2.97 3.79 5.29
N ASP A 368 2.40 3.14 6.29
CA ASP A 368 1.16 3.56 6.95
C ASP A 368 -0.01 3.68 5.95
N ALA A 369 0.00 2.86 4.90
CA ALA A 369 -1.01 2.87 3.85
C ALA A 369 -2.40 2.57 4.40
N GLY A 370 -3.39 3.30 3.89
CA GLY A 370 -4.72 3.43 4.46
C GLY A 370 -4.98 4.87 4.92
N ASN A 371 -3.96 5.59 5.40
CA ASN A 371 -4.09 7.01 5.73
C ASN A 371 -4.36 7.87 4.49
N VAL A 372 -5.00 9.03 4.68
CA VAL A 372 -5.41 9.95 3.60
C VAL A 372 -4.24 10.25 2.65
N GLY A 373 -4.41 9.91 1.37
CA GLY A 373 -3.42 10.12 0.30
C GLY A 373 -2.26 9.11 0.28
N THR A 374 -2.24 8.15 1.20
CA THR A 374 -1.29 7.04 1.25
C THR A 374 -2.02 5.75 0.89
N PHE A 375 -2.01 5.40 -0.40
CA PHE A 375 -2.78 4.29 -0.94
C PHE A 375 -2.12 2.94 -0.71
N HIS A 376 -2.94 1.90 -0.51
CA HIS A 376 -2.46 0.52 -0.46
C HIS A 376 -1.69 0.15 -1.72
N ALA A 377 -0.59 -0.60 -1.52
CA ALA A 377 0.37 -1.06 -2.51
C ALA A 377 1.19 0.06 -3.21
N SER A 378 0.58 1.06 -3.84
CA SER A 378 1.34 2.04 -4.65
C SER A 378 2.23 2.95 -3.81
N SER A 379 1.82 3.30 -2.59
CA SER A 379 2.58 4.19 -1.72
C SER A 379 3.90 3.59 -1.24
N TYR A 380 4.07 2.27 -1.33
CA TYR A 380 5.32 1.60 -0.99
C TYR A 380 6.52 2.14 -1.79
N TYR A 381 6.31 2.41 -3.07
CA TYR A 381 7.35 2.97 -3.93
C TYR A 381 7.67 4.43 -3.60
N LYS A 382 6.68 5.21 -3.16
CA LYS A 382 6.90 6.59 -2.69
C LYS A 382 7.67 6.62 -1.38
N GLU A 383 7.41 5.66 -0.49
CA GLU A 383 8.17 5.51 0.76
C GLU A 383 9.63 5.14 0.46
N MET A 384 9.88 4.17 -0.44
CA MET A 384 11.24 3.84 -0.87
C MET A 384 11.97 5.03 -1.51
N ALA A 385 11.27 5.81 -2.35
CA ALA A 385 11.82 7.04 -2.91
C ALA A 385 12.16 8.07 -1.81
N ALA A 386 11.30 8.23 -0.81
CA ALA A 386 11.58 9.11 0.33
C ALA A 386 12.77 8.62 1.18
N MET A 387 12.93 7.29 1.36
CA MET A 387 14.10 6.70 2.00
C MET A 387 15.38 6.97 1.19
N GLN A 388 15.30 6.87 -0.14
CA GLN A 388 16.42 7.20 -1.03
C GLN A 388 16.78 8.69 -0.96
N GLU A 389 15.79 9.59 -0.96
CA GLU A 389 15.97 11.03 -0.76
C GLU A 389 16.59 11.35 0.61
N ALA A 390 16.31 10.54 1.64
CA ALA A 390 16.94 10.63 2.95
C ALA A 390 18.41 10.14 2.97
N GLY A 391 18.91 9.59 1.86
CA GLY A 391 20.30 9.21 1.68
C GLY A 391 20.59 7.72 1.89
N LEU A 392 19.57 6.86 1.94
CA LEU A 392 19.77 5.41 1.89
C LEU A 392 20.10 4.98 0.45
N SER A 393 21.06 4.07 0.32
CA SER A 393 21.35 3.39 -0.94
C SER A 393 20.27 2.37 -1.31
N ASN A 394 20.21 1.97 -2.58
CA ASN A 394 19.28 0.93 -3.03
C ASN A 394 19.45 -0.38 -2.24
N ALA A 395 20.69 -0.76 -1.91
CA ALA A 395 20.95 -1.96 -1.12
C ALA A 395 20.35 -1.87 0.29
N GLU A 396 20.47 -0.71 0.95
CA GLU A 396 19.91 -0.48 2.28
C GLU A 396 18.38 -0.46 2.25
N ILE A 397 17.78 0.14 1.22
CA ILE A 397 16.33 0.13 1.02
C ILE A 397 15.83 -1.30 0.79
N LEU A 398 16.44 -2.06 -0.12
CA LEU A 398 16.05 -3.44 -0.38
C LEU A 398 16.19 -4.31 0.87
N LYS A 399 17.25 -4.11 1.67
CA LYS A 399 17.41 -4.78 2.96
C LYS A 399 16.27 -4.42 3.92
N ALA A 400 15.94 -3.13 4.05
CA ALA A 400 14.82 -2.68 4.90
C ALA A 400 13.47 -3.23 4.43
N SER A 401 13.27 -3.34 3.11
CA SER A 401 12.06 -3.85 2.48
C SER A 401 11.93 -5.39 2.50
N THR A 402 12.94 -6.11 2.99
CA THR A 402 12.95 -7.59 3.02
C THR A 402 13.33 -8.09 4.41
N MET A 403 14.62 -8.12 4.74
CA MET A 403 15.16 -8.53 6.05
C MET A 403 14.58 -7.66 7.18
N GLY A 404 14.55 -6.34 6.99
CA GLY A 404 14.00 -5.40 7.95
C GLY A 404 12.51 -5.63 8.19
N GLY A 405 11.73 -5.81 7.12
CA GLY A 405 10.33 -6.19 7.22
C GLY A 405 10.11 -7.52 7.94
N ALA A 406 10.93 -8.55 7.66
CA ALA A 406 10.89 -9.84 8.35
C ALA A 406 11.24 -9.70 9.84
N ALA A 407 12.19 -8.80 10.16
CA ALA A 407 12.52 -8.44 11.53
C ALA A 407 11.39 -7.67 12.21
N ALA A 408 10.66 -6.79 11.53
CA ALA A 408 9.50 -6.10 12.10
C ALA A 408 8.39 -7.09 12.49
N VAL A 409 8.06 -8.03 11.59
CA VAL A 409 7.04 -9.07 11.86
C VAL A 409 7.54 -10.22 12.73
N GLY A 410 8.81 -10.22 13.18
CA GLY A 410 9.36 -11.32 14.00
C GLY A 410 9.39 -12.68 13.29
N LYS A 411 9.62 -12.67 11.98
CA LYS A 411 9.71 -13.87 11.13
C LYS A 411 11.04 -14.00 10.39
N SER A 412 12.11 -13.38 10.88
CA SER A 412 13.46 -13.45 10.28
C SER A 412 13.97 -14.87 10.06
N ASP A 413 13.54 -15.85 10.85
CA ASP A 413 13.91 -17.26 10.69
C ASP A 413 13.25 -17.93 9.47
N SER A 414 12.18 -17.34 8.94
CA SER A 414 11.34 -17.93 7.88
C SER A 414 11.16 -17.04 6.64
N LEU A 415 11.43 -15.74 6.74
CA LEU A 415 11.21 -14.73 5.69
C LEU A 415 12.44 -13.82 5.52
N GLY A 416 12.44 -13.06 4.43
CA GLY A 416 13.34 -11.90 4.22
C GLY A 416 14.70 -12.19 3.58
N THR A 417 15.06 -13.47 3.36
CA THR A 417 16.29 -13.87 2.64
C THR A 417 16.06 -15.12 1.79
N ILE A 418 16.98 -15.39 0.86
CA ILE A 418 16.97 -16.59 0.02
C ILE A 418 17.93 -17.62 0.64
N GLU A 419 17.42 -18.37 1.62
CA GLU A 419 18.21 -19.34 2.39
C GLU A 419 17.43 -20.66 2.55
N PRO A 420 18.12 -21.82 2.56
CA PRO A 420 17.46 -23.10 2.79
C PRO A 420 16.63 -23.11 4.08
N GLY A 421 15.43 -23.69 4.01
CA GLY A 421 14.46 -23.78 5.11
C GLY A 421 13.49 -22.59 5.20
N LYS A 422 13.76 -21.47 4.52
CA LYS A 422 12.85 -20.32 4.49
C LYS A 422 11.73 -20.49 3.48
N ILE A 423 10.64 -19.75 3.68
CA ILE A 423 9.49 -19.74 2.79
C ILE A 423 9.91 -19.14 1.44
N ALA A 424 9.52 -19.81 0.35
CA ALA A 424 9.76 -19.37 -1.01
C ALA A 424 8.77 -18.25 -1.41
N ASP A 425 8.95 -17.09 -0.78
CA ASP A 425 8.38 -15.81 -1.13
C ASP A 425 9.44 -14.99 -1.87
N LEU A 426 9.38 -15.01 -3.20
CA LEU A 426 10.44 -14.51 -4.08
C LEU A 426 9.86 -13.68 -5.22
N VAL A 427 10.66 -12.75 -5.73
CA VAL A 427 10.34 -11.91 -6.89
C VAL A 427 11.44 -12.07 -7.93
N VAL A 428 11.06 -12.37 -9.17
CA VAL A 428 11.98 -12.39 -10.31
C VAL A 428 11.82 -11.11 -11.11
N LEU A 429 12.94 -10.44 -11.35
CA LEU A 429 13.00 -9.13 -12.00
C LEU A 429 13.77 -9.21 -13.31
N ARG A 430 13.35 -8.38 -14.28
CA ARG A 430 14.04 -8.21 -15.57
C ARG A 430 15.31 -7.36 -15.47
N LYS A 431 15.41 -6.53 -14.43
CA LYS A 431 16.50 -5.56 -14.23
C LYS A 431 17.01 -5.64 -12.80
N ASN A 432 18.22 -5.12 -12.59
CA ASN A 432 18.88 -5.12 -11.29
C ASN A 432 18.34 -3.99 -10.39
N PRO A 433 17.60 -4.28 -9.30
CA PRO A 433 17.11 -3.24 -8.40
C PRO A 433 18.21 -2.61 -7.54
N LEU A 434 19.41 -3.21 -7.46
CA LEU A 434 20.56 -2.56 -6.82
C LEU A 434 21.06 -1.35 -7.65
N GLU A 435 20.86 -1.37 -8.96
CA GLU A 435 21.22 -0.27 -9.85
C GLU A 435 20.11 0.79 -9.93
N ASP A 436 18.85 0.35 -10.06
CA ASP A 436 17.69 1.23 -10.20
C ASP A 436 16.41 0.59 -9.61
N LEU A 437 15.80 1.25 -8.63
CA LEU A 437 14.58 0.77 -7.96
C LEU A 437 13.36 0.74 -8.90
N GLU A 438 13.39 1.42 -10.06
CA GLU A 438 12.36 1.25 -11.11
C GLU A 438 12.27 -0.20 -11.65
N ALA A 439 13.28 -1.03 -11.40
CA ALA A 439 13.22 -2.46 -11.63
C ALA A 439 12.06 -3.14 -10.89
N LEU A 440 11.66 -2.63 -9.71
CA LEU A 440 10.57 -3.19 -8.90
C LEU A 440 9.19 -3.05 -9.56
N HIS A 441 9.05 -2.21 -10.58
CA HIS A 441 7.84 -2.13 -11.42
C HIS A 441 7.85 -3.10 -12.61
N GLN A 442 8.96 -3.80 -12.84
CA GLN A 442 9.22 -4.71 -13.96
C GLN A 442 9.36 -6.16 -13.50
N ILE A 443 8.44 -6.58 -12.62
CA ILE A 443 8.35 -7.95 -12.11
C ILE A 443 7.94 -8.89 -13.25
N GLU A 444 8.70 -9.96 -13.43
CA GLU A 444 8.40 -11.00 -14.40
C GLU A 444 7.47 -12.06 -13.83
N LEU A 445 7.79 -12.55 -12.64
CA LEU A 445 6.98 -13.50 -11.89
C LEU A 445 7.20 -13.32 -10.39
N ILE A 446 6.19 -13.71 -9.63
CA ILE A 446 6.23 -13.81 -8.18
C ILE A 446 6.16 -15.29 -7.83
N ILE A 447 6.94 -15.72 -6.85
CA ILE A 447 6.78 -17.03 -6.23
C ILE A 447 6.27 -16.76 -4.82
N LYS A 448 5.04 -17.16 -4.50
CA LYS A 448 4.42 -16.99 -3.17
C LYS A 448 4.16 -18.35 -2.56
N ASN A 449 4.74 -18.64 -1.40
CA ASN A 449 4.70 -19.95 -0.77
C ASN A 449 5.04 -21.08 -1.78
N GLY A 450 6.05 -20.86 -2.63
CA GLY A 450 6.46 -21.79 -3.69
C GLY A 450 5.51 -21.94 -4.88
N LYS A 451 4.49 -21.08 -5.02
CA LYS A 451 3.60 -21.08 -6.19
C LYS A 451 3.93 -19.91 -7.11
N ILE A 452 4.06 -20.20 -8.41
CA ILE A 452 4.34 -19.19 -9.43
C ILE A 452 3.08 -18.41 -9.77
N ILE A 453 3.21 -17.09 -9.77
CA ILE A 453 2.13 -16.14 -9.98
C ILE A 453 2.60 -15.09 -10.99
N ALA A 454 1.80 -14.89 -12.03
CA ALA A 454 1.99 -13.78 -12.97
C ALA A 454 1.37 -12.50 -12.34
N PRO A 455 2.14 -11.42 -12.12
CA PRO A 455 1.67 -10.26 -11.36
C PRO A 455 0.36 -9.65 -11.90
N ASP A 456 0.23 -9.54 -13.22
CA ASP A 456 -0.95 -8.94 -13.85
C ASP A 456 -2.21 -9.83 -13.84
N THR A 457 -2.11 -11.06 -13.32
CA THR A 457 -3.26 -11.96 -13.16
C THR A 457 -3.87 -11.93 -11.75
N VAL A 458 -3.19 -11.28 -10.81
CA VAL A 458 -3.56 -11.28 -9.37
C VAL A 458 -4.82 -10.46 -9.10
N VAL A 459 -4.93 -9.29 -9.74
CA VAL A 459 -6.05 -8.36 -9.54
C VAL A 459 -6.97 -8.45 -10.76
N LYS A 460 -8.25 -8.71 -10.51
CA LYS A 460 -9.30 -8.71 -11.54
C LYS A 460 -10.16 -7.47 -11.37
N LEU A 461 -10.06 -6.55 -12.31
CA LEU A 461 -10.86 -5.32 -12.29
C LEU A 461 -12.29 -5.62 -12.70
N SER A 462 -13.24 -5.13 -11.92
CA SER A 462 -14.66 -5.14 -12.30
C SER A 462 -14.94 -4.12 -13.41
N PRO A 463 -16.09 -4.23 -14.10
CA PRO A 463 -16.54 -3.18 -15.02
C PRO A 463 -16.60 -1.79 -14.37
N GLU A 464 -17.01 -1.73 -13.11
CA GLU A 464 -17.04 -0.49 -12.33
C GLU A 464 -15.64 0.06 -12.07
N ASP A 465 -14.66 -0.80 -11.73
CA ASP A 465 -13.28 -0.37 -11.53
C ASP A 465 -12.69 0.26 -12.79
N LEU A 466 -12.97 -0.32 -13.97
CA LEU A 466 -12.49 0.20 -15.26
C LEU A 466 -13.08 1.58 -15.56
N VAL A 467 -14.37 1.77 -15.28
CA VAL A 467 -15.05 3.07 -15.47
C VAL A 467 -14.63 4.08 -14.40
N GLN A 468 -14.32 3.64 -13.19
CA GLN A 468 -13.72 4.51 -12.17
C GLN A 468 -12.29 4.91 -12.54
N GLN A 469 -11.48 4.00 -13.11
CA GLN A 469 -10.13 4.31 -13.57
C GLN A 469 -10.10 5.39 -14.64
N GLN A 470 -11.02 5.33 -15.63
CA GLN A 470 -11.07 6.38 -16.65
C GLN A 470 -11.49 7.72 -16.05
N LEU A 471 -12.49 7.71 -15.14
CA LEU A 471 -12.94 8.93 -14.47
C LEU A 471 -11.80 9.57 -13.67
N ASN A 472 -11.02 8.76 -12.95
CA ASN A 472 -9.85 9.26 -12.22
C ASN A 472 -8.83 9.91 -13.16
N GLY A 473 -8.54 9.28 -14.30
CA GLY A 473 -7.66 9.86 -15.32
C GLY A 473 -8.22 11.16 -15.93
N TYR A 474 -9.54 11.22 -16.13
CA TYR A 474 -10.24 12.41 -16.60
C TYR A 474 -10.13 13.57 -15.61
N ASN A 475 -10.47 13.34 -14.35
CA ASN A 475 -10.42 14.35 -13.28
C ASN A 475 -8.98 14.77 -12.93
N ALA A 476 -8.00 13.89 -13.12
CA ALA A 476 -6.59 14.22 -13.01
C ALA A 476 -6.01 14.90 -14.27
N ARG A 477 -6.79 14.98 -15.36
CA ARG A 477 -6.34 15.46 -16.68
C ARG A 477 -5.11 14.69 -17.21
N ASP A 478 -4.97 13.43 -16.83
CA ASP A 478 -3.91 12.54 -17.30
C ASP A 478 -4.44 11.69 -18.46
N ILE A 479 -4.03 12.03 -19.68
CA ILE A 479 -4.48 11.36 -20.90
C ILE A 479 -4.10 9.87 -20.95
N ASN A 480 -2.98 9.48 -20.33
CA ASN A 480 -2.57 8.08 -20.34
C ASN A 480 -3.37 7.27 -19.32
N ALA A 481 -3.62 7.84 -18.13
CA ALA A 481 -4.49 7.22 -17.14
C ALA A 481 -5.94 7.12 -17.65
N PHE A 482 -6.47 8.19 -18.26
CA PHE A 482 -7.81 8.23 -18.85
C PHE A 482 -8.00 7.12 -19.89
N LEU A 483 -7.03 6.93 -20.79
CA LEU A 483 -7.12 5.93 -21.86
C LEU A 483 -6.68 4.51 -21.44
N ALA A 484 -6.11 4.33 -20.24
CA ALA A 484 -5.59 3.03 -19.78
C ALA A 484 -6.64 1.90 -19.73
N PRO A 485 -7.88 2.12 -19.21
CA PRO A 485 -8.89 1.07 -19.15
C PRO A 485 -9.62 0.83 -20.48
N TYR A 486 -9.40 1.64 -21.51
CA TYR A 486 -10.01 1.47 -22.83
C TYR A 486 -9.27 0.42 -23.67
N SER A 487 -10.00 -0.26 -24.56
CA SER A 487 -9.43 -1.05 -25.65
C SER A 487 -8.81 -0.12 -26.71
N ASP A 488 -7.90 -0.62 -27.53
CA ASP A 488 -7.17 0.24 -28.48
C ASP A 488 -8.06 0.77 -29.61
N ASP A 489 -9.11 0.04 -29.96
CA ASP A 489 -10.07 0.31 -31.03
C ASP A 489 -11.47 0.72 -30.53
N PHE A 490 -11.59 1.13 -29.26
CA PHE A 490 -12.87 1.48 -28.64
C PHE A 490 -13.66 2.54 -29.42
N GLU A 491 -14.98 2.50 -29.28
CA GLU A 491 -15.93 3.28 -30.07
C GLU A 491 -16.75 4.22 -29.17
N ILE A 492 -16.97 5.46 -29.63
CA ILE A 492 -17.82 6.44 -28.95
C ILE A 492 -19.03 6.74 -29.82
N TYR A 493 -20.22 6.66 -29.25
CA TYR A 493 -21.50 6.84 -29.92
C TYR A 493 -22.31 7.98 -29.32
N ASN A 494 -23.04 8.71 -30.17
CA ASN A 494 -24.27 9.36 -29.72
C ASN A 494 -25.36 8.29 -29.71
N PHE A 495 -26.08 8.18 -28.60
CA PHE A 495 -27.14 7.21 -28.47
C PHE A 495 -28.28 7.48 -29.48
N PRO A 496 -28.88 6.44 -30.09
CA PRO A 496 -28.59 5.03 -29.87
C PRO A 496 -27.34 4.51 -30.60
N ASP A 497 -27.12 4.87 -31.87
CA ASP A 497 -26.19 4.11 -32.74
C ASP A 497 -25.33 4.98 -33.69
N GLU A 498 -25.20 6.29 -33.46
CA GLU A 498 -24.38 7.16 -34.31
C GLU A 498 -22.91 7.13 -33.85
N LEU A 499 -22.04 6.46 -34.60
CA LEU A 499 -20.60 6.41 -34.32
C LEU A 499 -19.97 7.80 -34.54
N THR A 500 -19.36 8.35 -33.50
CA THR A 500 -18.72 9.68 -33.54
C THR A 500 -17.20 9.60 -33.59
N GLN A 501 -16.58 8.68 -32.86
CA GLN A 501 -15.12 8.50 -32.82
C GLN A 501 -14.77 7.02 -32.63
N LYS A 502 -13.59 6.62 -33.12
CA LYS A 502 -13.08 5.26 -32.97
C LYS A 502 -11.56 5.24 -32.78
N GLY A 503 -11.12 4.46 -31.78
CA GLY A 503 -9.75 4.12 -31.50
C GLY A 503 -8.96 5.20 -30.77
N LYS A 504 -8.06 4.77 -29.86
CA LYS A 504 -7.23 5.66 -29.03
C LYS A 504 -6.44 6.66 -29.85
N ALA A 505 -5.90 6.25 -31.00
CA ALA A 505 -5.07 7.11 -31.85
C ALA A 505 -5.81 8.36 -32.35
N ASN A 506 -7.11 8.24 -32.64
CA ASN A 506 -7.94 9.35 -33.14
C ASN A 506 -8.51 10.20 -31.99
N ILE A 507 -8.82 9.56 -30.86
CA ILE A 507 -9.48 10.20 -29.71
C ILE A 507 -8.48 10.98 -28.84
N LYS A 508 -7.27 10.44 -28.67
CA LYS A 508 -6.23 10.98 -27.77
C LYS A 508 -5.92 12.46 -28.00
N PRO A 509 -5.70 12.97 -29.24
CA PRO A 509 -5.35 14.37 -29.44
C PRO A 509 -6.46 15.34 -29.00
N GLY A 510 -7.73 14.96 -29.18
CA GLY A 510 -8.88 15.79 -28.79
C GLY A 510 -8.98 15.95 -27.28
N TYR A 511 -8.94 14.84 -26.53
CA TYR A 511 -8.97 14.87 -25.07
C TYR A 511 -7.71 15.50 -24.47
N ALA A 512 -6.52 15.23 -25.02
CA ALA A 512 -5.28 15.87 -24.56
C ALA A 512 -5.37 17.40 -24.65
N LYS A 513 -5.84 17.90 -25.81
CA LYS A 513 -6.06 19.34 -26.01
C LYS A 513 -7.14 19.89 -25.07
N MET A 514 -8.22 19.13 -24.81
CA MET A 514 -9.24 19.54 -23.85
C MET A 514 -8.65 19.69 -22.45
N PHE A 515 -7.93 18.68 -21.97
CA PHE A 515 -7.28 18.67 -20.65
C PHE A 515 -6.29 19.83 -20.47
N GLU A 516 -5.52 20.19 -21.50
CA GLU A 516 -4.62 21.35 -21.48
C GLU A 516 -5.39 22.69 -21.36
N ASN A 517 -6.58 22.79 -21.95
CA ASN A 517 -7.35 24.04 -22.02
C ASN A 517 -8.39 24.20 -20.89
N THR A 518 -8.60 23.18 -20.06
CA THR A 518 -9.64 23.17 -19.00
C THR A 518 -9.03 22.85 -17.63
N PRO A 519 -8.30 23.80 -17.00
CA PRO A 519 -7.59 23.54 -15.75
C PRO A 519 -8.50 23.25 -14.55
N GLU A 520 -9.77 23.67 -14.62
CA GLU A 520 -10.79 23.44 -13.59
C GLU A 520 -11.72 22.26 -13.95
N LEU A 521 -11.35 21.44 -14.94
CA LEU A 521 -12.18 20.31 -15.38
C LEU A 521 -12.45 19.33 -14.24
N HIS A 522 -13.72 18.97 -14.06
CA HIS A 522 -14.14 17.93 -13.14
C HIS A 522 -15.45 17.28 -13.58
N CYS A 523 -15.49 15.95 -13.52
CA CYS A 523 -16.68 15.13 -13.70
C CYS A 523 -17.08 14.50 -12.36
N GLU A 524 -18.29 14.83 -11.92
CA GLU A 524 -18.98 14.25 -10.77
C GLU A 524 -19.93 13.14 -11.24
N ILE A 525 -19.96 12.01 -10.52
CA ILE A 525 -20.92 10.93 -10.77
C ILE A 525 -22.12 11.11 -9.84
N ILE A 526 -23.25 11.50 -10.41
CA ILE A 526 -24.50 11.71 -9.67
C ILE A 526 -25.15 10.38 -9.30
N ASN A 527 -25.12 9.42 -10.23
CA ASN A 527 -25.63 8.07 -10.04
C ASN A 527 -24.82 7.10 -10.90
N ARG A 528 -24.58 5.90 -10.38
CA ARG A 528 -23.98 4.78 -11.13
C ARG A 528 -24.87 3.55 -11.03
N ILE A 529 -25.06 2.87 -12.16
CA ILE A 529 -25.70 1.55 -12.23
C ILE A 529 -24.74 0.60 -12.94
N SER A 530 -24.45 -0.54 -12.32
CA SER A 530 -23.63 -1.60 -12.91
C SER A 530 -24.44 -2.88 -13.06
N PHE A 531 -24.44 -3.45 -14.26
CA PHE A 531 -25.11 -4.73 -14.54
C PHE A 531 -24.36 -5.53 -15.61
N GLY A 532 -23.83 -6.69 -15.21
CA GLY A 532 -23.02 -7.52 -16.09
C GLY A 532 -21.78 -6.76 -16.57
N ASN A 533 -21.61 -6.64 -17.87
CA ASN A 533 -20.50 -5.90 -18.50
C ASN A 533 -20.85 -4.45 -18.87
N THR A 534 -21.91 -3.89 -18.29
CA THR A 534 -22.40 -2.55 -18.59
C THR A 534 -22.39 -1.69 -17.34
N VAL A 535 -21.86 -0.47 -17.46
CA VAL A 535 -21.94 0.56 -16.42
C VAL A 535 -22.62 1.78 -17.02
N ILE A 536 -23.54 2.39 -16.28
CA ILE A 536 -24.24 3.61 -16.69
C ILE A 536 -23.97 4.65 -15.62
N ASP A 537 -23.33 5.74 -16.03
CA ASP A 537 -23.05 6.88 -15.17
C ASP A 537 -23.94 8.06 -15.59
N GLN A 538 -24.56 8.68 -14.60
CA GLN A 538 -25.10 10.03 -14.73
C GLN A 538 -23.99 11.00 -14.35
N GLU A 539 -23.42 11.64 -15.36
CA GLU A 539 -22.25 12.51 -15.24
C GLU A 539 -22.66 13.97 -15.23
N ARG A 540 -22.10 14.72 -14.29
CA ARG A 540 -22.14 16.18 -14.23
C ARG A 540 -20.72 16.71 -14.40
N VAL A 541 -20.47 17.39 -15.51
CA VAL A 541 -19.13 17.92 -15.83
C VAL A 541 -19.10 19.44 -15.69
N THR A 542 -18.05 19.93 -15.05
CA THR A 542 -17.76 21.35 -14.82
C THR A 542 -16.34 21.70 -15.25
N GLY A 543 -16.01 22.99 -15.36
CA GLY A 543 -14.71 23.49 -15.77
C GLY A 543 -14.67 24.04 -17.20
N PHE A 544 -15.81 24.13 -17.88
CA PHE A 544 -15.97 24.74 -19.20
C PHE A 544 -16.45 26.20 -19.16
N GLY A 545 -16.64 26.79 -17.98
CA GLY A 545 -16.99 28.20 -17.82
C GLY A 545 -18.50 28.44 -17.97
N GLU A 546 -18.92 29.31 -18.89
CA GLU A 546 -20.34 29.66 -19.09
C GLU A 546 -21.23 28.49 -19.52
N ASN A 547 -20.64 27.38 -19.95
CA ASN A 547 -21.35 26.17 -20.38
C ASN A 547 -21.53 25.14 -19.25
N ASP A 548 -21.15 25.47 -18.02
CA ASP A 548 -21.27 24.58 -16.87
C ASP A 548 -22.66 24.68 -16.19
N PRO A 549 -23.15 23.58 -15.57
CA PRO A 549 -22.67 22.22 -15.72
C PRO A 549 -23.20 21.56 -17.01
N LEU A 550 -22.38 20.71 -17.62
CA LEU A 550 -22.83 19.78 -18.66
C LEU A 550 -23.34 18.51 -17.99
N GLU A 551 -24.53 18.03 -18.38
CA GLU A 551 -25.10 16.77 -17.88
C GLU A 551 -25.23 15.75 -19.01
N ALA A 552 -24.78 14.52 -18.77
CA ALA A 552 -24.90 13.40 -19.71
C ALA A 552 -25.15 12.07 -18.98
N LEU A 553 -25.80 11.14 -19.67
CA LEU A 553 -25.71 9.72 -19.33
C LEU A 553 -24.64 9.08 -20.20
N ALA A 554 -23.64 8.47 -19.58
CA ALA A 554 -22.60 7.70 -20.24
C ALA A 554 -22.83 6.20 -20.00
N ILE A 555 -23.02 5.44 -21.08
CA ILE A 555 -23.21 3.98 -21.03
C ILE A 555 -21.91 3.33 -21.52
N TYR A 556 -21.19 2.71 -20.61
CA TYR A 556 -19.95 1.98 -20.87
C TYR A 556 -20.23 0.50 -21.11
N LYS A 557 -19.67 -0.07 -22.18
CA LYS A 557 -19.67 -1.51 -22.46
C LYS A 557 -18.26 -2.07 -22.35
N ILE A 558 -18.11 -3.09 -21.52
CA ILE A 558 -16.84 -3.75 -21.24
C ILE A 558 -16.75 -5.06 -22.03
N GLU A 559 -15.66 -5.25 -22.74
CA GLU A 559 -15.33 -6.46 -23.50
C GLU A 559 -13.86 -6.80 -23.23
N ASP A 560 -13.54 -8.07 -22.98
CA ASP A 560 -12.18 -8.56 -22.70
C ASP A 560 -11.40 -7.76 -21.63
N GLY A 561 -12.11 -7.33 -20.58
CA GLY A 561 -11.52 -6.58 -19.46
C GLY A 561 -11.13 -5.14 -19.82
N LYS A 562 -11.71 -4.57 -20.88
CA LYS A 562 -11.49 -3.20 -21.33
C LYS A 562 -12.80 -2.51 -21.70
N ILE A 563 -12.84 -1.20 -21.58
CA ILE A 563 -13.94 -0.38 -22.11
C ILE A 563 -13.84 -0.43 -23.64
N ALA A 564 -14.86 -1.01 -24.29
CA ALA A 564 -14.93 -1.20 -25.72
C ALA A 564 -15.85 -0.17 -26.39
N LYS A 565 -16.94 0.23 -25.72
CA LYS A 565 -17.88 1.21 -26.26
C LYS A 565 -18.36 2.17 -25.18
N VAL A 566 -18.59 3.42 -25.58
CA VAL A 566 -19.24 4.44 -24.75
C VAL A 566 -20.37 5.08 -25.55
N TYR A 567 -21.57 5.15 -24.98
CA TYR A 567 -22.71 5.84 -25.57
C TYR A 567 -23.05 7.05 -24.71
N PHE A 568 -23.18 8.22 -25.32
CA PHE A 568 -23.63 9.42 -24.63
C PHE A 568 -25.09 9.74 -24.98
N ILE A 569 -25.89 10.00 -23.95
CA ILE A 569 -27.19 10.66 -24.04
C ILE A 569 -27.02 12.03 -23.38
N ARG A 570 -27.20 13.11 -24.13
CA ARG A 570 -27.05 14.48 -23.62
C ARG A 570 -28.43 15.10 -23.42
N LYS A 571 -28.55 15.95 -22.42
CA LYS A 571 -29.73 16.80 -22.23
C LYS A 571 -29.76 17.82 -23.37
N GLU A 572 -30.89 17.92 -24.07
CA GLU A 572 -31.11 18.92 -25.13
C GLU A 572 -31.14 20.34 -24.58
#